data_AF-A0A7J2MCF9-F1
#
_entry.id   AF-A0A7J2MCF9-F1
#
_cell.length_a   1.000
_cell.length_b   1.000
_cell.length_c   1.000
_cell.angle_alpha   90.00
_cell.angle_beta   90.00
_cell.angle_gamma   90.00
#
_symmetry.space_group_name_H-M   'P 1'
#
loop_
_entity.id
_entity.type
_entity.pdbx_description
1 polymer ?
#
loop_
_entity_poly.entity_id
_entity_poly.type
_entity_poly.pdbx_seq_one_letter_code
_entity_poly.pdbx_strand_id
1 'polypeptide(L)'
;MRRAVLAVVALMLLSGCAERSHVVVMTLHELSEDYEYIEDNATRSHIIRFKTLKEGDTLIVRDVIAEKRFPEENITLLMLASQPDGGFHFSGNLTDFNVGDSIEITLHIEPDVFQMNGETYDILIFREGWDFDRHVPLPLPPSTIRRI
;
A
#
# COMPACT_ATOMS: atom_id res chain seq x y z
N MET A 1 -35.58 28.55 50.70
CA MET A 1 -35.92 28.74 49.27
C MET A 1 -34.68 29.16 48.51
N ARG A 2 -34.24 28.32 47.54
CA ARG A 2 -33.31 28.51 46.40
C ARG A 2 -32.63 27.16 46.15
N ARG A 3 -33.37 26.24 45.54
CA ARG A 3 -33.34 25.87 44.10
C ARG A 3 -32.19 24.90 43.80
N ALA A 4 -32.56 23.62 43.69
CA ALA A 4 -31.80 22.60 43.02
C ALA A 4 -31.54 22.97 41.56
N VAL A 5 -30.35 22.66 41.05
CA VAL A 5 -30.07 22.59 39.61
C VAL A 5 -29.29 21.30 39.37
N LEU A 6 -30.00 20.31 38.86
CA LEU A 6 -29.43 19.21 38.07
C LEU A 6 -28.82 19.80 36.80
N ALA A 7 -27.62 19.36 36.43
CA ALA A 7 -27.20 19.27 35.03
C ALA A 7 -26.07 18.24 34.90
N VAL A 8 -26.48 17.00 34.63
CA VAL A 8 -25.67 16.00 33.93
C VAL A 8 -25.33 16.60 32.57
N VAL A 9 -24.05 16.88 32.30
CA VAL A 9 -23.59 17.19 30.93
C VAL A 9 -22.29 16.44 30.66
N ALA A 10 -22.48 15.40 29.86
CA ALA A 10 -21.60 14.89 28.81
C ALA A 10 -20.21 14.38 29.24
N LEU A 11 -20.12 13.04 29.31
CA LEU A 11 -19.06 12.30 28.63
C LEU A 11 -18.73 13.02 27.32
N MET A 12 -17.64 13.79 27.30
CA MET A 12 -16.99 14.14 26.05
C MET A 12 -16.30 12.87 25.56
N LEU A 13 -17.11 12.08 24.86
CA LEU A 13 -16.81 11.55 23.55
C LEU A 13 -15.41 10.95 23.45
N LEU A 14 -15.37 9.64 23.69
CA LEU A 14 -14.54 8.67 22.98
C LEU A 14 -14.81 8.75 21.46
N SER A 15 -14.64 9.93 20.86
CA SER A 15 -14.52 10.10 19.42
C SER A 15 -13.04 10.05 19.05
N GLY A 16 -12.34 9.03 19.56
CA GLY A 16 -11.38 8.36 18.70
C GLY A 16 -12.24 7.59 17.70
N CYS A 17 -12.68 8.27 16.63
CA CYS A 17 -13.07 7.56 15.43
C CYS A 17 -11.83 6.75 15.06
N ALA A 18 -11.78 5.49 15.47
CA ALA A 18 -10.95 4.52 14.81
C ALA A 18 -11.48 4.51 13.39
N GLU A 19 -10.86 5.28 12.50
CA GLU A 19 -11.04 5.13 11.07
C GLU A 19 -10.79 3.64 10.83
N ARG A 20 -11.86 2.92 10.51
CA ARG A 20 -11.75 1.49 10.21
C ARG A 20 -10.90 1.44 8.96
N SER A 21 -9.73 0.78 9.05
CA SER A 21 -8.90 0.43 7.91
C SER A 21 -9.81 -0.06 6.78
N HIS A 22 -9.88 0.69 5.68
CA HIS A 22 -10.72 0.31 4.56
C HIS A 22 -9.99 -0.75 3.75
N VAL A 23 -10.70 -1.79 3.35
CA VAL A 23 -10.14 -2.84 2.48
C VAL A 23 -10.54 -2.51 1.05
N VAL A 24 -9.56 -2.22 0.20
CA VAL A 24 -9.77 -2.04 -1.24
C VAL A 24 -9.24 -3.27 -1.96
N VAL A 25 -10.05 -3.82 -2.86
CA VAL A 25 -9.66 -4.96 -3.70
C VAL A 25 -9.58 -4.48 -5.14
N MET A 26 -8.46 -4.75 -5.80
CA MET A 26 -8.23 -4.37 -7.21
C MET A 26 -7.26 -5.33 -7.89
N THR A 27 -7.18 -5.26 -9.22
CA THR A 27 -6.16 -5.93 -10.04
C THR A 27 -4.87 -5.10 -10.08
N LEU A 28 -3.77 -5.65 -10.61
CA LEU A 28 -2.56 -4.85 -10.82
C LEU A 28 -2.79 -3.70 -11.83
N HIS A 29 -3.62 -3.94 -12.86
CA HIS A 29 -3.97 -2.91 -13.82
C HIS A 29 -4.68 -1.72 -13.16
N GLU A 30 -5.75 -1.99 -12.41
CA GLU A 30 -6.50 -0.97 -11.66
C GLU A 30 -5.60 -0.22 -10.67
N LEU A 31 -4.70 -0.92 -9.98
CA LEU A 31 -3.70 -0.30 -9.11
C LEU A 31 -2.78 0.65 -9.88
N SER A 32 -2.33 0.25 -11.07
CA SER A 32 -1.48 1.10 -11.90
C SER A 32 -2.20 2.37 -12.36
N GLU A 33 -3.50 2.27 -12.63
CA GLU A 33 -4.36 3.40 -13.00
C GLU A 33 -4.72 4.27 -11.79
N ASP A 34 -4.60 3.76 -10.57
CA ASP A 34 -4.94 4.47 -9.34
C ASP A 34 -3.86 5.46 -8.91
N TYR A 35 -2.63 5.36 -9.43
CA TYR A 35 -1.56 6.30 -9.09
C TYR A 35 -1.87 7.74 -9.54
N GLU A 36 -1.50 8.69 -8.68
CA GLU A 36 -1.52 10.12 -8.94
C GLU A 36 -0.15 10.72 -8.58
N TYR A 37 0.39 11.53 -9.48
CA TYR A 37 1.64 12.25 -9.29
C TYR A 37 1.38 13.75 -9.47
N ILE A 38 1.79 14.53 -8.47
CA ILE A 38 1.67 15.98 -8.46
C ILE A 38 3.06 16.57 -8.18
N GLU A 39 3.45 17.56 -8.97
CA GLU A 39 4.70 18.29 -8.79
C GLU A 39 4.41 19.73 -8.39
N ASP A 40 4.94 20.13 -7.22
CA ASP A 40 4.89 21.52 -6.76
C ASP A 40 6.25 22.18 -6.93
N ASN A 41 6.36 22.94 -8.02
CA ASN A 41 7.56 23.70 -8.36
C ASN A 41 7.92 24.81 -7.34
N ALA A 42 6.93 25.35 -6.62
CA ALA A 42 7.19 26.43 -5.67
C ALA A 42 7.88 25.89 -4.41
N THR A 43 7.51 24.70 -3.98
CA THR A 43 8.09 24.04 -2.79
C THR A 43 9.15 23.00 -3.14
N ARG A 44 9.38 22.72 -4.43
CA ARG A 44 10.25 21.63 -4.93
C ARG A 44 9.84 20.28 -4.33
N SER A 45 8.54 20.01 -4.36
CA SER A 45 7.95 18.81 -3.77
C SER A 45 7.31 17.92 -4.83
N HIS A 46 7.50 16.61 -4.66
CA HIS A 46 6.86 15.54 -5.41
C HIS A 46 5.86 14.85 -4.50
N ILE A 47 4.60 14.84 -4.90
CA ILE A 47 3.52 14.19 -4.16
C ILE A 47 3.07 12.98 -4.96
N ILE A 48 3.25 11.78 -4.40
CA ILE A 48 2.82 10.51 -5.00
C ILE A 48 1.72 9.93 -4.14
N ARG A 49 0.55 9.72 -4.73
CA ARG A 49 -0.68 9.28 -4.06
C ARG A 49 -1.41 8.23 -4.87
N PHE A 50 -2.50 7.77 -4.30
CA PHE A 50 -3.50 6.92 -4.92
C PHE A 50 -4.83 7.69 -4.97
N LYS A 51 -5.62 7.52 -6.04
CA LYS A 51 -6.92 8.17 -6.15
C LYS A 51 -7.93 7.54 -5.20
N THR A 52 -7.83 6.24 -4.95
CA THR A 52 -8.78 5.50 -4.10
C THR A 52 -8.24 5.11 -2.73
N LEU A 53 -6.92 4.90 -2.60
CA LEU A 53 -6.28 4.45 -1.36
C LEU A 53 -5.82 5.62 -0.48
N LYS A 54 -5.90 5.43 0.84
CA LYS A 54 -5.45 6.38 1.86
C LYS A 54 -4.53 5.71 2.88
N GLU A 55 -3.85 6.53 3.67
CA GLU A 55 -3.11 6.06 4.85
C GLU A 55 -4.00 5.14 5.72
N GLY A 56 -3.45 4.00 6.13
CA GLY A 56 -4.13 3.02 6.97
C GLY A 56 -5.01 2.03 6.23
N ASP A 57 -5.19 2.18 4.91
CA ASP A 57 -5.94 1.23 4.10
C ASP A 57 -5.18 -0.10 3.93
N THR A 58 -5.94 -1.17 3.77
CA THR A 58 -5.44 -2.47 3.31
C THR A 58 -5.81 -2.64 1.83
N LEU A 59 -4.79 -2.74 1.00
CA LEU A 59 -4.91 -3.08 -0.41
C LEU A 59 -4.83 -4.61 -0.57
N ILE A 60 -5.76 -5.16 -1.33
CA ILE A 60 -5.75 -6.54 -1.78
C ILE A 60 -5.65 -6.57 -3.29
N VAL A 61 -4.50 -6.97 -3.82
CA VAL A 61 -4.33 -7.20 -5.26
C VAL A 61 -4.78 -8.63 -5.59
N ARG A 62 -5.82 -8.78 -6.41
CA ARG A 62 -6.27 -10.09 -6.94
C ARG A 62 -5.96 -10.19 -8.41
N ASP A 63 -5.22 -11.21 -8.79
CA ASP A 63 -4.77 -11.39 -10.17
C ASP A 63 -4.40 -12.84 -10.47
N VAL A 64 -3.97 -13.09 -11.70
CA VAL A 64 -3.46 -14.38 -12.16
C VAL A 64 -1.97 -14.25 -12.48
N ILE A 65 -1.16 -15.23 -12.07
CA ILE A 65 0.26 -15.28 -12.43
C ILE A 65 0.38 -15.58 -13.94
N ALA A 66 0.88 -14.63 -14.71
CA ALA A 66 1.14 -14.78 -16.14
C ALA A 66 2.55 -15.35 -16.41
N GLU A 67 3.54 -14.95 -15.61
CA GLU A 67 4.92 -15.41 -15.75
C GLU A 67 5.65 -15.36 -14.41
N LYS A 68 6.64 -16.24 -14.23
CA LYS A 68 7.51 -16.28 -13.06
C LYS A 68 8.97 -16.18 -13.51
N ARG A 69 9.71 -15.21 -12.98
CA ARG A 69 11.12 -14.94 -13.28
C ARG A 69 11.97 -14.93 -12.00
N PHE A 70 13.28 -15.13 -12.15
CA PHE A 70 14.25 -15.12 -11.06
C PHE A 70 15.38 -14.14 -11.39
N PRO A 71 15.18 -12.83 -11.17
CA PRO A 71 16.17 -11.82 -11.57
C PRO A 71 17.47 -11.93 -10.77
N GLU A 72 17.39 -12.38 -9.51
CA GLU A 72 18.52 -12.52 -8.59
C GLU A 72 18.37 -13.78 -7.73
N GLU A 73 19.46 -14.19 -7.08
CA GLU A 73 19.41 -15.25 -6.08
C GLU A 73 18.46 -14.84 -4.94
N ASN A 74 17.51 -15.71 -4.60
CA ASN A 74 16.47 -15.46 -3.59
C ASN A 74 15.52 -14.28 -3.90
N ILE A 75 15.32 -13.92 -5.17
CA ILE A 75 14.24 -13.03 -5.58
C ILE A 75 13.36 -13.73 -6.62
N THR A 76 12.05 -13.72 -6.39
CA THR A 76 11.07 -14.17 -7.38
C THR A 76 10.26 -12.98 -7.89
N LEU A 77 10.22 -12.79 -9.20
CA LEU A 77 9.32 -11.83 -9.84
C LEU A 77 8.10 -12.58 -10.39
N LEU A 78 6.91 -12.20 -9.91
CA LEU A 78 5.63 -12.67 -10.44
C LEU A 78 5.01 -11.59 -11.31
N MET A 79 4.94 -11.86 -12.61
CA MET A 79 4.25 -11.02 -13.60
C MET A 79 2.76 -11.35 -13.56
N LEU A 80 1.90 -10.35 -13.54
CA LEU A 80 0.46 -10.53 -13.36
C LEU A 80 -0.32 -10.28 -14.66
N ALA A 81 -1.38 -11.05 -14.87
CA ALA A 81 -2.08 -11.11 -16.16
C ALA A 81 -2.84 -9.82 -16.49
N SER A 82 -3.35 -9.09 -15.49
CA SER A 82 -4.10 -7.85 -15.75
C SER A 82 -3.25 -6.73 -16.35
N GLN A 83 -1.95 -6.69 -16.06
CA GLN A 83 -1.03 -5.64 -16.51
C GLN A 83 0.16 -6.29 -17.23
N PRO A 84 0.18 -6.30 -18.58
CA PRO A 84 1.33 -6.74 -19.35
C PRO A 84 2.59 -6.01 -18.90
N ASP A 85 3.68 -6.75 -18.73
CA ASP A 85 4.96 -6.27 -18.22
C ASP A 85 4.96 -5.77 -16.75
N GLY A 86 3.83 -5.87 -16.05
CA GLY A 86 3.69 -5.52 -14.63
C GLY A 86 3.79 -6.73 -13.70
N GLY A 87 4.37 -6.54 -12.52
CA GLY A 87 4.48 -7.58 -11.51
C GLY A 87 5.04 -7.11 -10.17
N PHE A 88 5.19 -8.05 -9.25
CA PHE A 88 5.79 -7.81 -7.94
C PHE A 88 7.03 -8.68 -7.73
N HIS A 89 8.07 -8.07 -7.16
CA HIS A 89 9.22 -8.79 -6.64
C HIS A 89 8.91 -9.29 -5.24
N PHE A 90 9.23 -10.56 -4.98
CA PHE A 90 9.14 -11.19 -3.68
C PHE A 90 10.52 -11.64 -3.23
N SER A 91 10.79 -11.47 -1.94
CA SER A 91 11.94 -12.08 -1.29
C SER A 91 11.74 -13.59 -1.18
N GLY A 92 12.82 -14.34 -1.40
CA GLY A 92 12.81 -15.80 -1.42
C GLY A 92 12.31 -16.41 -2.73
N ASN A 93 12.36 -17.74 -2.76
CA ASN A 93 11.87 -18.54 -3.88
C ASN A 93 10.41 -18.95 -3.64
N LEU A 94 9.50 -18.47 -4.48
CA LEU A 94 8.08 -18.84 -4.44
C LEU A 94 7.82 -20.10 -5.28
N THR A 95 8.38 -21.24 -4.84
CA THR A 95 8.25 -22.53 -5.56
C THR A 95 6.81 -22.99 -5.68
N ASP A 96 5.99 -22.68 -4.68
CA ASP A 96 4.63 -23.18 -4.55
C ASP A 96 3.62 -22.37 -5.37
N PHE A 97 4.06 -21.30 -6.05
CA PHE A 97 3.24 -20.44 -6.89
C PHE A 97 3.59 -20.64 -8.37
N ASN A 98 2.60 -20.97 -9.20
CA ASN A 98 2.79 -21.38 -10.59
C ASN A 98 2.04 -20.47 -11.56
N VAL A 99 2.51 -20.43 -12.81
CA VAL A 99 1.81 -19.74 -13.90
C VAL A 99 0.40 -20.31 -14.03
N GLY A 100 -0.60 -19.41 -14.11
CA GLY A 100 -2.02 -19.75 -14.14
C GLY A 100 -2.69 -19.77 -12.76
N ASP A 101 -1.93 -19.69 -11.66
CA ASP A 101 -2.53 -19.58 -10.33
C ASP A 101 -3.24 -18.23 -10.16
N SER A 102 -4.47 -18.27 -9.68
CA SER A 102 -5.13 -17.11 -9.09
C SER A 102 -4.54 -16.83 -7.71
N ILE A 103 -4.19 -15.58 -7.46
CA ILE A 103 -3.54 -15.15 -6.22
C ILE A 103 -4.21 -13.93 -5.62
N GLU A 104 -3.90 -13.72 -4.34
CA GLU A 104 -4.20 -12.52 -3.60
C GLU A 104 -2.91 -12.03 -2.91
N ILE A 105 -2.58 -10.75 -3.09
CA ILE A 105 -1.46 -10.07 -2.41
C ILE A 105 -2.04 -9.01 -1.48
N THR A 106 -1.77 -9.10 -0.18
CA THR A 106 -2.23 -8.13 0.83
C THR A 106 -1.11 -7.15 1.18
N LEU A 107 -1.40 -5.85 1.05
CA LEU A 107 -0.48 -4.73 1.27
C LEU A 107 -1.14 -3.68 2.17
N HIS A 108 -0.35 -2.96 2.95
CA HIS A 108 -0.83 -1.85 3.76
C HIS A 108 -0.28 -0.52 3.26
N ILE A 109 -1.14 0.50 3.24
CA ILE A 109 -0.79 1.83 2.75
C ILE A 109 -0.31 2.69 3.91
N GLU A 110 0.93 3.15 3.83
CA GLU A 110 1.53 4.06 4.80
C GLU A 110 2.17 5.27 4.10
N PRO A 111 2.16 6.45 4.75
CA PRO A 111 2.84 7.62 4.24
C PRO A 111 4.34 7.59 4.53
N ASP A 112 5.13 8.16 3.63
CA ASP A 112 6.53 8.50 3.88
C ASP A 112 6.85 9.90 3.36
N VAL A 113 7.68 10.63 4.09
CA VAL A 113 8.13 11.97 3.72
C VAL A 113 9.63 12.06 3.91
N PHE A 114 10.35 12.29 2.81
CA PHE A 114 11.81 12.33 2.81
C PHE A 114 12.38 13.34 1.83
N GLN A 115 13.68 13.59 1.96
CA GLN A 115 14.43 14.52 1.10
C GLN A 115 15.42 13.75 0.25
N MET A 116 15.42 13.99 -1.06
CA MET A 116 16.40 13.41 -1.98
C MET A 116 16.79 14.47 -3.00
N ASN A 117 18.10 14.65 -3.24
CA ASN A 117 18.63 15.62 -4.21
C ASN A 117 18.15 17.08 -4.03
N GLY A 118 17.76 17.45 -2.79
CA GLY A 118 17.23 18.80 -2.47
C GLY A 118 15.76 19.00 -2.86
N GLU A 119 15.03 17.91 -3.08
CA GLU A 119 13.60 17.87 -3.35
C GLU A 119 12.88 17.08 -2.24
N THR A 120 11.66 17.50 -1.91
CA THR A 120 10.80 16.83 -0.94
C THR A 120 9.98 15.77 -1.64
N TYR A 121 9.98 14.54 -1.15
CA TYR A 121 9.07 13.50 -1.59
C TYR A 121 8.06 13.25 -0.48
N ASP A 122 6.79 13.35 -0.83
CA ASP A 122 5.67 13.00 0.04
C ASP A 122 4.87 11.91 -0.66
N ILE A 123 4.97 10.67 -0.18
CA ILE A 123 4.47 9.49 -0.89
C ILE A 123 3.50 8.68 -0.02
N LEU A 124 2.48 8.09 -0.63
CA LEU A 124 1.78 6.92 -0.08
C LEU A 124 2.37 5.68 -0.74
N ILE A 125 2.77 4.70 0.06
CA ILE A 125 3.51 3.53 -0.41
C ILE A 125 3.06 2.25 0.30
N PHE A 126 3.43 1.10 -0.27
CA PHE A 126 3.19 -0.21 0.35
C PHE A 126 4.20 -0.43 1.47
N ARG A 127 3.72 -0.55 2.70
CA ARG A 127 4.57 -0.80 3.87
C ARG A 127 5.47 -2.02 3.69
N GLU A 128 4.93 -3.11 3.16
CA GLU A 128 5.67 -4.36 2.98
C GLU A 128 6.71 -4.31 1.86
N GLY A 129 6.70 -3.27 1.01
CA GLY A 129 7.60 -3.10 -0.14
C GLY A 129 8.52 -1.88 -0.03
N TRP A 130 8.69 -1.31 1.17
CA TRP A 130 9.43 -0.08 1.37
C TRP A 130 10.29 -0.10 2.65
N ASP A 131 11.52 0.38 2.55
CA ASP A 131 12.39 0.64 3.70
C ASP A 131 12.25 2.11 4.10
N PHE A 132 11.55 2.40 5.20
CA PHE A 132 11.28 3.76 5.68
C PHE A 132 12.51 4.44 6.28
N ASP A 133 13.52 3.70 6.71
CA ASP A 133 14.76 4.29 7.25
C ASP A 133 15.69 4.74 6.13
N ARG A 134 15.67 4.00 5.00
CA ARG A 134 16.55 4.23 3.85
C ARG A 134 15.86 4.90 2.67
N HIS A 135 14.53 4.98 2.68
CA HIS A 135 13.68 5.50 1.62
C HIS A 135 13.94 4.80 0.27
N VAL A 136 13.94 3.46 0.27
CA VAL A 136 14.17 2.64 -0.93
C VAL A 136 13.19 1.46 -1.03
N PRO A 137 12.89 0.97 -2.26
CA PRO A 137 12.04 -0.20 -2.45
C PRO A 137 12.64 -1.48 -1.85
N LEU A 138 11.77 -2.35 -1.35
CA LEU A 138 12.09 -3.71 -0.91
C LEU A 138 11.23 -4.74 -1.67
N PRO A 139 11.78 -5.94 -1.95
CA PRO A 139 10.96 -7.07 -2.37
C PRO A 139 9.93 -7.43 -1.29
N LEU A 140 8.71 -7.77 -1.72
CA LEU A 140 7.64 -8.16 -0.81
C LEU A 140 7.99 -9.46 -0.06
N PRO A 141 7.58 -9.62 1.22
CA PRO A 141 7.75 -10.88 1.93
C PRO A 141 6.75 -11.94 1.42
N PRO A 142 7.11 -13.24 1.35
CA PRO A 142 6.19 -14.32 0.95
C PRO A 142 4.90 -14.40 1.74
N SER A 143 4.86 -13.84 2.95
CA SER A 143 3.67 -13.81 3.81
C SER A 143 2.55 -12.92 3.28
N THR A 144 2.81 -12.03 2.30
CA THR A 144 1.77 -11.16 1.73
C THR A 144 0.95 -11.85 0.65
N ILE A 145 1.42 -12.97 0.11
CA ILE A 145 0.79 -13.65 -1.03
C ILE A 145 0.15 -14.98 -0.61
N ARG A 146 -1.03 -15.26 -1.17
CA ARG A 146 -1.70 -16.56 -1.06
C ARG A 146 -2.39 -16.94 -2.37
N ARG A 147 -2.48 -18.24 -2.65
CA ARG A 147 -3.33 -18.77 -3.72
C ARG A 147 -4.81 -18.69 -3.30
N ILE A 148 -5.71 -18.46 -4.25
CA ILE A 148 -7.17 -18.43 -4.05
C ILE A 148 -7.89 -19.47 -4.89
#